data_AF-A0A935F6U4-F1
#
_entry.id   AF-A0A935F6U4-F1
#
_cell.length_a   1.000
_cell.length_b   1.000
_cell.length_c   1.000
_cell.angle_alpha   90.00
_cell.angle_beta   90.00
_cell.angle_gamma   90.00
#
_symmetry.space_group_name_H-M   'P 1'
#
loop_
_entity.id
_entity.type
_entity.pdbx_description
1 polymer ?
#
loop_
_entity_poly.entity_id
_entity_poly.type
_entity_poly.pdbx_seq_one_letter_code
_entity_poly.pdbx_strand_id
1 'polypeptide(L)'
;MLDWYVAEIVRCQTANLINRLHITLENIFAPVEVCALIDESRERGLDLPPPAAHWLGRMDTLLRGGGQIVQTFERRMINKSAAVYAAPGTEAECSGRTVVPAFTGNAHRLTMPISLFLQQCPADRYEMLMLSDFRRSLYLRGIDGLGSDFPETLERIRMLVPAPSEGRVVTLGTSAGGLAAIWAAIELGLPRAVSVGGVTPDEIGEQVQTQGMSASGFDEAIRRNAGHLPEVLLVSGEQNARDSRKAQSMAGRLPATLISVPDCANHNVLHALWSRGELRPFLARLMEPGAVSQA
;
A
#
# COMPACT_ATOMS: atom_id res chain seq x y z
N MET A 1 6.33 12.87 20.41
CA MET A 1 6.84 11.81 19.50
C MET A 1 8.37 11.86 19.40
N LEU A 2 8.94 13.06 19.35
CA LEU A 2 10.37 13.30 19.23
C LEU A 2 11.22 12.63 20.32
N ASP A 3 10.80 12.67 21.59
CA ASP A 3 11.61 12.08 22.68
C ASP A 3 11.83 10.57 22.50
N TRP A 4 10.81 9.85 22.05
CA TRP A 4 10.95 8.43 21.70
C TRP A 4 11.92 8.25 20.53
N TYR A 5 11.79 9.06 19.47
CA TYR A 5 12.69 9.00 18.31
C TYR A 5 14.15 9.24 18.72
N VAL A 6 14.41 10.27 19.52
CA VAL A 6 15.75 10.59 20.03
C VAL A 6 16.28 9.43 20.89
N ALA A 7 15.46 8.86 21.76
CA ALA A 7 15.85 7.71 22.56
C ALA A 7 16.23 6.48 21.70
N GLU A 8 15.48 6.19 20.63
CA GLU A 8 15.80 5.12 19.69
C GLU A 8 17.08 5.41 18.89
N ILE A 9 17.29 6.66 18.46
CA ILE A 9 18.53 7.09 17.78
C ILE A 9 19.74 6.89 18.70
N VAL A 10 19.65 7.24 19.99
CA VAL A 10 20.73 7.03 20.97
C VAL A 10 21.06 5.54 21.16
N ARG A 11 20.07 4.65 21.05
CA ARG A 11 20.27 3.19 21.09
C ARG A 11 20.94 2.65 19.83
N CYS A 12 20.88 3.37 18.71
CA CYS A 12 21.50 2.96 17.46
C CYS A 12 23.00 3.23 17.46
N GLN A 13 23.80 2.19 17.75
CA GLN A 13 25.26 2.30 17.83
C GLN A 13 25.97 2.56 16.50
N THR A 14 25.26 2.46 15.36
CA THR A 14 25.85 2.65 14.03
C THR A 14 24.89 3.37 13.10
N ALA A 15 25.43 4.01 12.05
CA ALA A 15 24.63 4.62 10.99
C ALA A 15 23.69 3.61 10.30
N ASN A 16 24.10 2.34 10.18
CA ASN A 16 23.26 1.28 9.64
C ASN A 16 22.03 0.99 10.53
N LEU A 17 22.19 1.00 11.85
CA LEU A 17 21.06 0.84 12.78
C LEU A 17 20.09 2.04 12.70
N ILE A 18 20.62 3.26 12.57
CA ILE A 18 19.80 4.46 12.34
C ILE A 18 19.01 4.33 11.04
N ASN A 19 19.65 3.92 9.94
CA ASN A 19 18.97 3.72 8.66
C ASN A 19 17.88 2.64 8.75
N ARG A 20 18.09 1.56 9.51
CA ARG A 20 17.06 0.53 9.74
C ARG A 20 15.88 1.08 10.53
N LEU A 21 16.12 1.91 11.55
CA LEU A 21 15.06 2.62 12.26
C LEU A 21 14.25 3.46 11.27
N HIS A 22 14.91 4.27 10.43
CA HIS A 22 14.22 5.10 9.43
C HIS A 22 13.42 4.30 8.41
N ILE A 23 13.93 3.16 7.95
CA ILE A 23 13.16 2.25 7.08
C ILE A 23 11.89 1.77 7.80
N THR A 24 11.99 1.40 9.08
CA THR A 24 10.82 1.04 9.89
C THR A 24 9.84 2.21 9.98
N LEU A 25 10.32 3.43 10.24
CA LEU A 25 9.46 4.63 10.31
C LEU A 25 8.80 4.95 8.96
N GLU A 26 9.51 4.82 7.84
CA GLU A 26 8.95 4.97 6.50
C GLU A 26 7.84 3.97 6.21
N ASN A 27 7.85 2.82 6.88
CA ASN A 27 6.84 1.77 6.74
C ASN A 27 5.65 1.92 7.70
N ILE A 28 5.64 2.93 8.58
CA ILE A 28 4.54 3.12 9.53
C ILE A 28 4.09 4.56 9.72
N PHE A 29 4.90 5.58 9.50
CA PHE A 29 4.48 6.95 9.82
C PHE A 29 3.52 7.52 8.79
N ALA A 30 2.48 8.18 9.28
CA ALA A 30 1.63 9.07 8.50
C ALA A 30 2.37 10.40 8.17
N PRO A 31 1.91 11.17 7.18
CA PRO A 31 2.56 12.43 6.79
C PRO A 31 2.69 13.42 7.96
N VAL A 32 1.62 13.62 8.73
CA VAL A 32 1.62 14.52 9.90
C VAL A 32 2.57 14.07 11.00
N GLU A 33 2.77 12.76 11.20
CA GLU A 33 3.71 12.24 12.20
C GLU A 33 5.15 12.59 11.82
N VAL A 34 5.51 12.45 10.54
CA VAL A 34 6.83 12.83 10.02
C VAL A 34 7.05 14.34 10.13
N CYS A 35 6.06 15.15 9.74
CA CYS A 35 6.16 16.61 9.81
C CYS A 35 6.26 17.11 11.26
N ALA A 36 5.49 16.55 12.19
CA ALA A 36 5.60 16.87 13.61
C ALA A 36 7.01 16.56 14.15
N LEU A 37 7.57 15.41 13.77
CA LEU A 37 8.94 15.05 14.16
C LEU A 37 9.98 16.05 13.62
N ILE A 38 9.83 16.48 12.36
CA ILE A 38 10.72 17.49 11.74
C ILE A 38 10.61 18.83 12.48
N ASP A 39 9.38 19.28 12.74
CA ASP A 39 9.11 20.60 13.32
C ASP A 39 9.57 20.66 14.78
N GLU A 40 9.21 19.67 15.60
CA GLU A 40 9.67 19.56 16.99
C GLU A 40 11.22 19.50 17.06
N SER A 41 11.87 18.80 16.12
CA SER A 41 13.33 18.70 16.09
C SER A 41 14.00 20.03 15.77
N ARG A 42 13.41 20.83 14.87
CA ARG A 42 13.90 22.15 14.49
C ARG A 42 13.68 23.17 15.61
N GLU A 43 12.48 23.18 16.18
CA GLU A 43 12.11 24.07 17.29
C GLU A 43 13.05 23.90 18.48
N ARG A 44 13.42 22.64 18.80
CA ARG A 44 14.34 22.33 19.89
C ARG A 44 15.83 22.48 19.55
N GLY A 45 16.16 22.81 18.30
CA GLY A 45 17.54 22.96 17.84
C GLY A 45 18.41 21.72 18.10
N LEU A 46 17.85 20.52 17.93
CA LEU A 46 18.56 19.28 18.26
C LEU A 46 19.72 19.01 17.29
N ASP A 47 20.90 18.71 17.85
CA ASP A 47 22.05 18.21 17.10
C ASP A 47 21.89 16.70 16.86
N LEU A 48 21.27 16.35 15.73
CA LEU A 48 21.01 14.96 15.35
C LEU A 48 22.18 14.38 14.55
N PRO A 49 22.47 13.06 14.70
CA PRO A 49 23.47 12.39 13.87
C PRO A 49 23.22 12.60 12.36
N PRO A 50 24.26 12.69 11.51
CA PRO A 50 24.11 13.01 10.10
C PRO A 50 23.06 12.17 9.33
N PRO A 51 22.93 10.83 9.55
CA PRO A 51 21.88 10.06 8.89
C PRO A 51 20.46 10.51 9.27
N ALA A 52 20.23 10.91 10.53
CA ALA A 52 18.94 11.40 11.01
C ALA A 52 18.62 12.78 10.44
N ALA A 53 19.58 13.70 10.46
CA ALA A 53 19.42 15.03 9.85
C ALA A 53 19.13 14.92 8.34
N HIS A 54 19.87 14.05 7.63
CA HIS A 54 19.63 13.80 6.22
C HIS A 54 18.25 13.21 5.94
N TRP A 55 17.84 12.21 6.73
CA TRP A 55 16.53 11.58 6.57
C TRP A 55 15.39 12.58 6.79
N LEU A 56 15.42 13.38 7.86
CA LEU A 56 14.42 14.40 8.14
C LEU A 56 14.37 15.46 7.03
N GLY A 57 15.52 15.96 6.56
CA GLY A 57 15.56 16.95 5.48
C GLY A 57 15.02 16.42 4.15
N ARG A 58 15.31 15.15 3.83
CA ARG A 58 14.74 14.47 2.66
C ARG A 58 13.23 14.32 2.80
N MET A 59 12.75 13.82 3.93
CA MET A 59 11.31 13.63 4.17
C MET A 59 10.55 14.97 4.14
N ASP A 60 11.16 16.04 4.65
CA ASP A 60 10.59 17.39 4.56
C ASP A 60 10.38 17.83 3.10
N THR A 61 11.41 17.63 2.27
CA THR A 61 11.35 17.91 0.83
C THR A 61 10.27 17.05 0.16
N LEU A 62 10.17 15.77 0.50
CA LEU A 62 9.20 14.85 -0.09
C LEU A 62 7.74 15.19 0.27
N LEU A 63 7.49 15.69 1.49
CA LEU A 63 6.14 15.90 2.01
C LEU A 63 5.64 17.34 1.86
N ARG A 64 6.52 18.33 1.99
CA ARG A 64 6.21 19.77 1.96
C ARG A 64 6.86 20.53 0.81
N GLY A 65 7.73 19.88 0.04
CA GLY A 65 8.36 20.48 -1.14
C GLY A 65 7.30 21.02 -2.11
N GLY A 66 7.58 22.18 -2.72
CA GLY A 66 6.63 22.83 -3.61
C GLY A 66 5.38 23.42 -2.92
N GLY A 67 5.39 23.57 -1.60
CA GLY A 67 4.29 24.18 -0.84
C GLY A 67 3.07 23.27 -0.66
N GLN A 68 3.26 21.95 -0.74
CA GLN A 68 2.17 21.00 -0.56
C GLN A 68 1.58 21.04 0.85
N ILE A 69 0.24 20.96 0.93
CA ILE A 69 -0.47 20.81 2.20
C ILE A 69 -0.33 19.36 2.67
N VAL A 70 0.18 19.19 3.89
CA VAL A 70 0.39 17.89 4.52
C VAL A 70 -0.96 17.19 4.76
N GLN A 71 -1.07 15.94 4.34
CA GLN A 71 -2.30 15.16 4.52
C GLN A 71 -2.47 14.72 5.98
N THR A 72 -3.67 14.92 6.52
CA THR A 72 -3.98 14.82 7.96
C THR A 72 -4.35 13.41 8.44
N PHE A 73 -3.76 12.37 7.84
CA PHE A 73 -4.02 10.99 8.25
C PHE A 73 -3.55 10.75 9.69
N GLU A 74 -4.44 10.25 10.53
CA GLU A 74 -4.11 9.68 11.83
C GLU A 74 -3.95 8.17 11.71
N ARG A 75 -2.88 7.65 12.32
CA ARG A 75 -2.59 6.23 12.33
C ARG A 75 -3.15 5.56 13.58
N ARG A 76 -3.90 4.48 13.40
CA ARG A 76 -4.34 3.57 14.46
C ARG A 76 -3.85 2.15 14.17
N MET A 77 -2.93 1.66 14.99
CA MET A 77 -2.45 0.28 14.89
C MET A 77 -3.56 -0.70 15.33
N ILE A 78 -3.84 -1.71 14.52
CA ILE A 78 -4.64 -2.86 14.92
C ILE A 78 -3.71 -3.88 15.60
N ASN A 79 -2.59 -4.18 14.94
CA ASN A 79 -1.49 -4.99 15.45
C ASN A 79 -0.22 -4.64 14.65
N LYS A 80 0.90 -5.32 14.87
CA LYS A 80 2.17 -5.04 14.16
C LYS A 80 2.04 -5.09 12.63
N SER A 81 1.13 -5.91 12.10
CA SER A 81 0.94 -6.25 10.68
C SER A 81 -0.19 -5.47 10.01
N ALA A 82 -0.96 -4.69 10.78
CA ALA A 82 -2.12 -3.98 10.27
C ALA A 82 -2.35 -2.65 10.97
N ALA A 83 -2.60 -1.61 10.19
CA ALA A 83 -2.89 -0.27 10.69
C ALA A 83 -3.94 0.42 9.81
N VAL A 84 -4.79 1.21 10.45
CA VAL A 84 -5.72 2.12 9.76
C VAL A 84 -5.10 3.51 9.70
N TYR A 85 -5.21 4.16 8.56
CA TYR A 85 -4.88 5.57 8.36
C TYR A 85 -6.14 6.28 7.89
N ALA A 86 -6.66 7.21 8.70
CA ALA A 86 -7.85 8.00 8.38
C ALA A 86 -7.70 9.40 8.97
N ALA A 87 -8.20 10.43 8.29
CA ALA A 87 -8.31 11.75 8.91
C ALA A 87 -9.41 11.73 10.00
N PRO A 88 -9.30 12.57 11.05
CA PRO A 88 -10.43 12.80 11.94
C PRO A 88 -11.63 13.34 11.15
N GLY A 89 -12.84 13.13 11.66
CA GLY A 89 -14.07 13.56 11.01
C GLY A 89 -15.31 13.08 11.73
N THR A 90 -16.45 13.67 11.35
CA THR A 90 -17.79 13.19 11.72
C THR A 90 -18.10 11.87 11.04
N GLU A 91 -19.11 11.15 11.53
CA GLU A 91 -19.57 9.90 10.90
C GLU A 91 -19.99 10.10 9.43
N ALA A 92 -20.61 11.24 9.11
CA ALA A 92 -21.00 11.59 7.74
C ALA A 92 -19.77 11.80 6.84
N GLU A 93 -18.72 12.46 7.32
CA GLU A 93 -17.48 12.64 6.55
C GLU A 93 -16.74 11.33 6.36
N CYS A 94 -16.61 10.51 7.41
CA CYS A 94 -15.95 9.21 7.33
C CYS A 94 -16.72 8.25 6.41
N SER A 95 -18.05 8.24 6.48
CA SER A 95 -18.91 7.44 5.58
C SER A 95 -18.97 7.98 4.15
N GLY A 96 -18.33 9.11 3.83
CA GLY A 96 -18.15 9.57 2.45
C GLY A 96 -16.90 9.01 1.77
N ARG A 97 -15.95 8.49 2.54
CA ARG A 97 -14.61 8.13 2.04
C ARG A 97 -14.57 6.76 1.37
N THR A 98 -13.63 6.58 0.45
CA THR A 98 -13.28 5.25 -0.08
C THR A 98 -12.30 4.56 0.87
N VAL A 99 -12.65 3.36 1.32
CA VAL A 99 -11.79 2.52 2.16
C VAL A 99 -10.94 1.63 1.27
N VAL A 100 -9.63 1.63 1.51
CA VAL A 100 -8.66 0.93 0.67
C VAL A 100 -7.87 -0.08 1.51
N PRO A 101 -8.24 -1.38 1.49
CA PRO A 101 -7.38 -2.45 1.95
C PRO A 101 -6.13 -2.54 1.07
N ALA A 102 -5.01 -2.09 1.62
CA ALA A 102 -3.74 -1.93 0.92
C ALA A 102 -2.73 -3.01 1.32
N PHE A 103 -2.52 -3.98 0.44
CA PHE A 103 -1.57 -5.09 0.60
C PHE A 103 -0.18 -4.67 0.15
N THR A 104 0.72 -4.51 1.11
CA THR A 104 2.10 -4.07 0.85
C THR A 104 2.95 -5.15 0.16
N GLY A 105 4.04 -4.71 -0.48
CA GLY A 105 5.05 -5.61 -1.05
C GLY A 105 6.02 -6.18 0.00
N ASN A 106 7.06 -6.89 -0.45
CA ASN A 106 8.07 -7.53 0.42
C ASN A 106 8.85 -6.58 1.35
N ALA A 107 8.84 -5.28 1.04
CA ALA A 107 9.43 -4.22 1.85
C ALA A 107 8.44 -3.61 2.86
N HIS A 108 7.22 -4.17 2.99
CA HIS A 108 6.15 -3.72 3.90
C HIS A 108 5.71 -2.27 3.65
N ARG A 109 5.74 -1.88 2.37
CA ARG A 109 5.30 -0.59 1.85
C ARG A 109 4.74 -0.72 0.44
N LEU A 110 4.05 0.33 -0.03
CA LEU A 110 3.46 0.42 -1.37
C LEU A 110 4.48 0.96 -2.38
N THR A 111 5.62 0.27 -2.51
CA THR A 111 6.80 0.63 -3.35
C THR A 111 7.54 1.93 -2.98
N MET A 112 6.97 2.78 -2.12
CA MET A 112 7.58 4.01 -1.60
C MET A 112 7.27 4.18 -0.11
N PRO A 113 7.89 5.13 0.63
CA PRO A 113 7.52 5.41 2.01
C PRO A 113 6.01 5.62 2.16
N ILE A 114 5.40 5.07 3.20
CA ILE A 114 3.96 5.14 3.43
C ILE A 114 3.50 6.59 3.58
N SER A 115 4.25 7.42 4.31
CA SER A 115 3.97 8.85 4.40
C SER A 115 3.96 9.54 3.03
N LEU A 116 4.87 9.19 2.12
CA LEU A 116 4.87 9.76 0.77
C LEU A 116 3.66 9.29 -0.04
N PHE A 117 3.31 8.01 0.04
CA PHE A 117 2.11 7.48 -0.62
C PHE A 117 0.84 8.18 -0.11
N LEU A 118 0.67 8.25 1.22
CA LEU A 118 -0.46 8.91 1.86
C LEU A 118 -0.53 10.40 1.52
N GLN A 119 0.61 11.09 1.40
CA GLN A 119 0.65 12.49 0.98
C GLN A 119 0.00 12.71 -0.40
N GLN A 120 0.00 11.70 -1.27
CA GLN A 120 -0.64 11.77 -2.58
C GLN A 120 -2.13 11.44 -2.57
N CYS A 121 -2.66 10.92 -1.47
CA CYS A 121 -4.05 10.54 -1.29
C CYS A 121 -4.77 11.58 -0.41
N PRO A 122 -5.71 12.38 -0.93
CA PRO A 122 -6.51 13.29 -0.11
C PRO A 122 -7.19 12.58 1.08
N ALA A 123 -6.85 12.97 2.30
CA ALA A 123 -7.30 12.29 3.53
C ALA A 123 -8.79 12.48 3.84
N ASP A 124 -9.42 13.47 3.21
CA ASP A 124 -10.86 13.71 3.20
C ASP A 124 -11.63 12.79 2.24
N ARG A 125 -10.92 12.09 1.33
CA ARG A 125 -11.51 11.19 0.33
C ARG A 125 -11.21 9.72 0.56
N TYR A 126 -10.11 9.40 1.25
CA TYR A 126 -9.65 8.03 1.41
C TYR A 126 -9.38 7.66 2.86
N GLU A 127 -9.62 6.40 3.18
CA GLU A 127 -9.12 5.72 4.38
C GLU A 127 -8.34 4.48 3.97
N MET A 128 -7.20 4.23 4.60
CA MET A 128 -6.32 3.13 4.22
C MET A 128 -6.27 2.09 5.34
N LEU A 129 -6.59 0.84 5.02
CA LEU A 129 -6.26 -0.31 5.85
C LEU A 129 -4.97 -0.93 5.33
N MET A 130 -3.83 -0.55 5.91
CA MET A 130 -2.53 -1.05 5.49
C MET A 130 -2.27 -2.44 6.06
N LEU A 131 -1.88 -3.37 5.19
CA LEU A 131 -1.69 -4.78 5.50
C LEU A 131 -0.27 -5.21 5.11
N SER A 132 0.43 -5.85 6.03
CA SER A 132 1.83 -6.25 5.86
C SER A 132 2.04 -7.74 6.15
N ASP A 133 2.59 -8.45 5.16
CA ASP A 133 3.00 -9.84 5.33
C ASP A 133 4.44 -9.95 5.83
N PHE A 134 4.61 -10.00 7.16
CA PHE A 134 5.93 -10.23 7.77
C PHE A 134 6.47 -11.65 7.56
N ARG A 135 5.62 -12.62 7.23
CA ARG A 135 6.04 -14.00 6.90
C ARG A 135 6.57 -14.10 5.47
N ARG A 136 6.33 -13.08 4.63
CA ARG A 136 6.75 -13.02 3.22
C ARG A 136 6.31 -14.26 2.43
N SER A 137 5.09 -14.67 2.69
CA SER A 137 4.43 -15.84 2.12
C SER A 137 3.32 -15.46 1.14
N LEU A 138 3.41 -14.26 0.56
CA LEU A 138 2.40 -13.69 -0.35
C LEU A 138 0.99 -13.69 0.26
N TYR A 139 0.91 -13.46 1.58
CA TYR A 139 -0.31 -13.49 2.40
C TYR A 139 -0.98 -14.87 2.53
N LEU A 140 -0.45 -15.91 1.89
CA LEU A 140 -1.06 -17.24 1.87
C LEU A 140 -1.12 -17.90 3.25
N ARG A 141 -0.18 -17.58 4.16
CA ARG A 141 -0.17 -18.04 5.56
C ARG A 141 -0.88 -17.07 6.52
N GLY A 142 -1.77 -16.24 5.97
CA GLY A 142 -2.49 -15.21 6.71
C GLY A 142 -1.60 -14.08 7.20
N ILE A 143 -2.24 -13.15 7.92
CA ILE A 143 -1.58 -12.01 8.57
C ILE A 143 -1.64 -12.23 10.07
N ASP A 144 -0.48 -12.24 10.73
CA ASP A 144 -0.36 -12.33 12.19
C ASP A 144 -1.33 -11.35 12.88
N GLY A 145 -2.26 -11.90 13.68
CA GLY A 145 -3.26 -11.13 14.43
C GLY A 145 -4.54 -10.80 13.66
N LEU A 146 -4.66 -11.19 12.38
CA LEU A 146 -5.91 -11.13 11.61
C LEU A 146 -6.43 -12.51 11.22
N GLY A 147 -5.55 -13.47 10.92
CA GLY A 147 -5.92 -14.83 10.56
C GLY A 147 -4.69 -15.75 10.46
N SER A 148 -4.90 -17.05 10.61
CA SER A 148 -3.84 -18.06 10.51
C SER A 148 -3.56 -18.50 9.08
N ASP A 149 -4.47 -18.19 8.16
CA ASP A 149 -4.36 -18.35 6.72
C ASP A 149 -5.01 -17.17 5.97
N PHE A 150 -4.98 -17.21 4.64
CA PHE A 150 -5.55 -16.14 3.84
C PHE A 150 -7.09 -16.04 3.97
N PRO A 151 -7.88 -17.13 3.87
CA PRO A 151 -9.33 -17.08 4.14
C PRO A 151 -9.71 -16.46 5.49
N GLU A 152 -9.10 -16.86 6.60
CA GLU A 152 -9.36 -16.27 7.91
C GLU A 152 -9.00 -14.78 7.95
N THR A 153 -7.91 -14.40 7.28
CA THR A 153 -7.52 -12.99 7.15
C THR A 153 -8.59 -12.19 6.40
N LEU A 154 -9.20 -12.76 5.35
CA LEU A 154 -10.28 -12.10 4.61
C LEU A 154 -11.55 -11.94 5.45
N GLU A 155 -11.94 -12.93 6.24
CA GLU A 155 -13.07 -12.80 7.18
C GLU A 155 -12.81 -11.68 8.20
N ARG A 156 -11.57 -11.52 8.66
CA ARG A 156 -11.22 -10.41 9.52
C ARG A 156 -11.27 -9.07 8.80
N ILE A 157 -10.80 -8.99 7.55
CA ILE A 157 -10.88 -7.77 6.73
C ILE A 157 -12.35 -7.38 6.48
N ARG A 158 -13.23 -8.36 6.22
CA ARG A 158 -14.67 -8.12 6.03
C ARG A 158 -15.31 -7.37 7.20
N MET A 159 -14.86 -7.61 8.42
CA MET A 159 -15.34 -6.91 9.62
C MET A 159 -14.72 -5.51 9.81
N LEU A 160 -13.69 -5.15 9.07
CA LEU A 160 -12.95 -3.89 9.20
C LEU A 160 -13.29 -2.89 8.09
N VAL A 161 -13.99 -3.31 7.05
CA VAL A 161 -14.37 -2.48 5.90
C VAL A 161 -15.90 -2.34 5.80
N PRO A 162 -16.40 -1.25 5.20
CA PRO A 162 -17.83 -1.10 4.91
C PRO A 162 -18.38 -2.25 4.05
N ALA A 163 -19.70 -2.43 4.08
CA ALA A 163 -20.33 -3.49 3.31
C ALA A 163 -20.10 -3.26 1.80
N PRO A 164 -19.89 -4.33 0.99
CA PRO A 164 -19.65 -4.19 -0.44
C PRO A 164 -20.75 -3.41 -1.19
N SER A 165 -22.00 -3.52 -0.72
CA SER A 165 -23.17 -2.78 -1.24
C SER A 165 -23.01 -1.26 -1.20
N GLU A 166 -22.10 -0.74 -0.39
CA GLU A 166 -21.82 0.68 -0.30
C GLU A 166 -20.92 1.18 -1.44
N GLY A 167 -20.28 0.29 -2.21
CA GLY A 167 -19.53 0.64 -3.43
C GLY A 167 -18.24 1.45 -3.19
N ARG A 168 -17.84 1.66 -1.94
CA ARG A 168 -16.73 2.54 -1.53
C ARG A 168 -15.50 1.79 -1.05
N VAL A 169 -15.32 0.54 -1.47
CA VAL A 169 -14.15 -0.27 -1.07
C VAL A 169 -13.39 -0.72 -2.30
N VAL A 170 -12.09 -0.44 -2.34
CA VAL A 170 -11.18 -0.84 -3.43
C VAL A 170 -9.95 -1.48 -2.83
N THR A 171 -9.57 -2.66 -3.28
CA THR A 171 -8.30 -3.25 -2.83
C THR A 171 -7.15 -2.73 -3.68
N LEU A 172 -6.00 -2.54 -3.04
CA LEU A 172 -4.78 -2.11 -3.71
C LEU A 172 -3.62 -3.00 -3.24
N GLY A 173 -2.86 -3.54 -4.17
CA GLY A 173 -1.70 -4.37 -3.88
C GLY A 173 -0.50 -3.95 -4.70
N THR A 174 0.70 -4.01 -4.10
CA THR A 174 1.94 -3.79 -4.86
C THR A 174 2.85 -5.00 -4.76
N SER A 175 3.51 -5.38 -5.84
CA SER A 175 4.51 -6.46 -5.83
C SER A 175 3.95 -7.73 -5.19
N ALA A 176 4.56 -8.22 -4.10
CA ALA A 176 4.07 -9.36 -3.32
C ALA A 176 2.60 -9.28 -2.87
N GLY A 177 2.05 -8.08 -2.68
CA GLY A 177 0.65 -7.87 -2.30
C GLY A 177 -0.35 -7.83 -3.46
N GLY A 178 0.10 -7.84 -4.70
CA GLY A 178 -0.76 -7.71 -5.88
C GLY A 178 -1.80 -8.83 -6.01
N LEU A 179 -1.37 -10.09 -5.89
CA LEU A 179 -2.28 -11.24 -5.91
C LEU A 179 -3.29 -11.18 -4.76
N ALA A 180 -2.83 -10.88 -3.55
CA ALA A 180 -3.68 -10.79 -2.36
C ALA A 180 -4.77 -9.71 -2.52
N ALA A 181 -4.45 -8.56 -3.11
CA ALA A 181 -5.45 -7.52 -3.37
C ALA A 181 -6.54 -8.00 -4.34
N ILE A 182 -6.17 -8.64 -5.44
CA ILE A 182 -7.14 -9.17 -6.42
C ILE A 182 -7.99 -10.26 -5.78
N TRP A 183 -7.36 -11.22 -5.10
CA TRP A 183 -8.07 -12.31 -4.45
C TRP A 183 -9.03 -11.81 -3.36
N ALA A 184 -8.60 -10.84 -2.54
CA ALA A 184 -9.46 -10.21 -1.55
C ALA A 184 -10.70 -9.56 -2.17
N ALA A 185 -10.55 -8.83 -3.28
CA ALA A 185 -11.70 -8.20 -3.93
C ALA A 185 -12.70 -9.23 -4.46
N ILE A 186 -12.23 -10.34 -5.03
CA ILE A 186 -13.09 -11.43 -5.51
C ILE A 186 -13.89 -12.04 -4.37
N GLU A 187 -13.22 -12.41 -3.27
CA GLU A 187 -13.83 -13.12 -2.14
C GLU A 187 -14.76 -12.23 -1.29
N LEU A 188 -14.46 -10.94 -1.26
CA LEU A 188 -15.26 -9.96 -0.54
C LEU A 188 -16.36 -9.34 -1.42
N GLY A 189 -16.46 -9.71 -2.69
CA GLY A 189 -17.45 -9.16 -3.63
C GLY A 189 -17.30 -7.65 -3.85
N LEU A 190 -16.06 -7.15 -3.84
CA LEU A 190 -15.76 -5.73 -3.96
C LEU A 190 -15.82 -5.27 -5.42
N PRO A 191 -16.12 -4.00 -5.70
CA PRO A 191 -16.28 -3.51 -7.07
C PRO A 191 -14.97 -3.47 -7.86
N ARG A 192 -13.82 -3.30 -7.20
CA ARG A 192 -12.54 -3.10 -7.89
C ARG A 192 -11.34 -3.63 -7.11
N ALA A 193 -10.37 -4.14 -7.86
CA ALA A 193 -9.03 -4.48 -7.39
C ALA A 193 -7.95 -3.79 -8.23
N VAL A 194 -6.89 -3.34 -7.58
CA VAL A 194 -5.73 -2.74 -8.21
C VAL A 194 -4.47 -3.51 -7.84
N SER A 195 -3.68 -3.88 -8.84
CA SER A 195 -2.39 -4.56 -8.65
C SER A 195 -1.30 -3.82 -9.40
N VAL A 196 -0.27 -3.34 -8.70
CA VAL A 196 0.87 -2.61 -9.28
C VAL A 196 2.13 -3.47 -9.22
N GLY A 197 2.61 -3.91 -10.39
CA GLY A 197 3.74 -4.83 -10.50
C GLY A 197 3.52 -6.14 -9.74
N GLY A 198 2.27 -6.56 -9.58
CA GLY A 198 1.89 -7.66 -8.70
C GLY A 198 2.45 -9.02 -9.09
N VAL A 199 2.67 -9.87 -8.09
CA VAL A 199 2.93 -11.32 -8.30
C VAL A 199 1.69 -12.01 -8.89
N THR A 200 1.91 -13.10 -9.61
CA THR A 200 0.82 -13.95 -10.15
C THR A 200 0.81 -15.32 -9.46
N PRO A 201 -0.28 -16.11 -9.59
CA PRO A 201 -0.33 -17.49 -9.11
C PRO A 201 0.84 -18.35 -9.61
N ASP A 202 1.29 -18.12 -10.85
CA ASP A 202 2.37 -18.88 -11.49
C ASP A 202 3.71 -18.70 -10.77
N GLU A 203 3.95 -17.55 -10.14
CA GLU A 203 5.21 -17.22 -9.47
C GLU A 203 5.30 -17.74 -8.01
N ILE A 204 4.24 -18.38 -7.48
CA ILE A 204 4.22 -18.85 -6.08
C ILE A 204 5.22 -19.99 -5.88
N GLY A 205 5.31 -20.92 -6.83
CA GLY A 205 6.27 -22.03 -6.74
C GLY A 205 7.73 -21.61 -6.85
N GLU A 206 7.98 -20.41 -7.37
CA GLU A 206 9.33 -19.91 -7.66
C GLU A 206 10.03 -19.30 -6.44
N GLN A 207 9.27 -18.90 -5.40
CA GLN A 207 9.85 -18.25 -4.21
C GLN A 207 10.10 -19.26 -3.09
N VAL A 208 11.30 -19.20 -2.51
CA VAL A 208 11.72 -20.06 -1.38
C VAL A 208 10.72 -19.99 -0.22
N GLN A 209 10.21 -18.79 0.08
CA GLN A 209 9.29 -18.56 1.21
C GLN A 209 7.90 -19.19 1.02
N THR A 210 7.51 -19.50 -0.22
CA THR A 210 6.22 -20.09 -0.58
C THR A 210 6.35 -21.51 -1.13
N GLN A 211 7.50 -22.15 -0.95
CA GLN A 211 7.70 -23.53 -1.36
C GLN A 211 6.64 -24.46 -0.74
N GLY A 212 6.01 -25.27 -1.59
CA GLY A 212 4.92 -26.17 -1.21
C GLY A 212 3.56 -25.50 -1.02
N MET A 213 3.46 -24.18 -1.23
CA MET A 213 2.18 -23.46 -1.22
C MET A 213 1.55 -23.44 -2.61
N SER A 214 0.25 -23.22 -2.66
CA SER A 214 -0.54 -23.20 -3.90
C SER A 214 -1.51 -22.02 -3.89
N ALA A 215 -1.75 -21.42 -5.05
CA ALA A 215 -2.89 -20.52 -5.29
C ALA A 215 -4.11 -21.23 -5.87
N SER A 216 -4.27 -22.54 -5.67
CA SER A 216 -5.47 -23.25 -6.12
C SER A 216 -6.77 -22.63 -5.57
N GLY A 217 -6.72 -22.04 -4.37
CA GLY A 217 -7.84 -21.27 -3.81
C GLY A 217 -8.22 -20.03 -4.63
N PHE A 218 -7.27 -19.41 -5.34
CA PHE A 218 -7.53 -18.25 -6.20
C PHE A 218 -8.37 -18.63 -7.42
N ASP A 219 -7.98 -19.70 -8.12
CA ASP A 219 -8.73 -20.20 -9.29
C ASP A 219 -10.13 -20.72 -8.88
N GLU A 220 -10.25 -21.26 -7.67
CA GLU A 220 -11.56 -21.60 -7.08
C GLU A 220 -12.40 -20.35 -6.79
N ALA A 221 -11.81 -19.29 -6.22
CA ALA A 221 -12.48 -18.03 -5.96
C ALA A 221 -13.02 -17.40 -7.25
N ILE A 222 -12.24 -17.40 -8.33
CA ILE A 222 -12.69 -16.93 -9.65
C ILE A 222 -13.90 -17.73 -10.13
N ARG A 223 -13.85 -19.07 -10.07
CA ARG A 223 -14.95 -19.93 -10.52
C ARG A 223 -16.21 -19.72 -9.69
N ARG A 224 -16.08 -19.63 -8.36
CA ARG A 224 -17.20 -19.43 -7.43
C ARG A 224 -17.89 -18.08 -7.65
N ASN A 225 -17.14 -17.06 -8.04
CA ASN A 225 -17.63 -15.69 -8.25
C ASN A 225 -17.81 -15.35 -9.74
N ALA A 226 -17.91 -16.35 -10.62
CA ALA A 226 -18.16 -16.14 -12.04
C ALA A 226 -19.43 -15.28 -12.24
N GLY A 227 -19.33 -14.25 -13.07
CA GLY A 227 -20.42 -13.28 -13.30
C GLY A 227 -20.47 -12.10 -12.33
N HIS A 228 -19.70 -12.13 -11.23
CA HIS A 228 -19.64 -11.06 -10.23
C HIS A 228 -18.18 -10.68 -9.89
N LEU A 229 -17.27 -10.84 -10.86
CA LEU A 229 -15.87 -10.49 -10.66
C LEU A 229 -15.68 -8.96 -10.56
N PRO A 230 -14.72 -8.49 -9.74
CA PRO A 230 -14.38 -7.08 -9.66
C PRO A 230 -13.84 -6.56 -10.99
N GLU A 231 -13.89 -5.24 -11.19
CA GLU A 231 -13.00 -4.59 -12.14
C GLU A 231 -11.55 -4.76 -11.67
N VAL A 232 -10.70 -5.37 -12.49
CA VAL A 232 -9.29 -5.60 -12.13
C VAL A 232 -8.39 -4.70 -12.96
N LEU A 233 -7.62 -3.84 -12.30
CA LEU A 233 -6.64 -2.95 -12.91
C LEU A 233 -5.23 -3.49 -12.64
N LEU A 234 -4.50 -3.84 -13.70
CA LEU A 234 -3.15 -4.37 -13.63
C LEU A 234 -2.16 -3.32 -14.16
N VAL A 235 -1.38 -2.73 -13.26
CA VAL A 235 -0.46 -1.64 -13.58
C VAL A 235 0.97 -2.17 -13.70
N SER A 236 1.63 -1.87 -14.81
CA SER A 236 3.05 -2.15 -15.01
C SER A 236 3.75 -0.98 -15.71
N GLY A 237 5.07 -0.91 -15.58
CA GLY A 237 5.87 0.02 -16.39
C GLY A 237 5.99 -0.51 -17.82
N GLU A 238 5.80 0.35 -18.81
CA GLU A 238 5.81 -0.02 -20.24
C GLU A 238 7.08 -0.79 -20.64
N GLN A 239 8.23 -0.32 -20.14
CA GLN A 239 9.54 -0.89 -20.46
C GLN A 239 9.96 -1.96 -19.45
N ASN A 240 9.12 -2.28 -18.45
CA ASN A 240 9.38 -3.36 -17.50
C ASN A 240 8.80 -4.69 -18.04
N ALA A 241 9.57 -5.37 -18.89
CA ALA A 241 9.15 -6.61 -19.52
C ALA A 241 8.80 -7.75 -18.52
N ARG A 242 9.31 -7.68 -17.28
CA ARG A 242 8.94 -8.66 -16.24
C ARG A 242 7.53 -8.40 -15.75
N ASP A 243 7.24 -7.19 -15.27
CA ASP A 243 5.93 -6.84 -14.71
C ASP A 243 4.83 -6.85 -15.76
N SER A 244 5.13 -6.44 -17.00
CA SER A 244 4.18 -6.51 -18.11
C SER A 244 3.80 -7.96 -18.45
N ARG A 245 4.75 -8.90 -18.42
CA ARG A 245 4.43 -10.34 -18.58
C ARG A 245 3.58 -10.88 -17.44
N LYS A 246 3.82 -10.46 -16.21
CA LYS A 246 2.99 -10.84 -15.05
C LYS A 246 1.56 -10.33 -15.22
N ALA A 247 1.40 -9.06 -15.59
CA ALA A 247 0.10 -8.46 -15.84
C ALA A 247 -0.66 -9.21 -16.95
N GLN A 248 0.03 -9.57 -18.04
CA GLN A 248 -0.54 -10.40 -19.11
C GLN A 248 -0.93 -11.81 -18.66
N SER A 249 -0.08 -12.50 -17.88
CA SER A 249 -0.41 -13.82 -17.31
C SER A 249 -1.68 -13.76 -16.44
N MET A 250 -1.78 -12.74 -15.58
CA MET A 250 -2.97 -12.54 -14.76
C MET A 250 -4.23 -12.23 -15.61
N ALA A 251 -4.12 -11.38 -16.63
CA ALA A 251 -5.23 -11.09 -17.54
C ALA A 251 -5.70 -12.31 -18.36
N GLY A 252 -4.85 -13.34 -18.50
CA GLY A 252 -5.25 -14.63 -19.06
C GLY A 252 -6.13 -15.49 -18.14
N ARG A 253 -6.24 -15.14 -16.84
CA ARG A 253 -7.00 -15.89 -15.83
C ARG A 253 -8.37 -15.28 -15.51
N LEU A 254 -8.49 -13.95 -15.63
CA LEU A 254 -9.74 -13.22 -15.39
C LEU A 254 -9.79 -11.92 -16.21
N PRO A 255 -10.99 -11.37 -16.49
CA PRO A 255 -11.14 -10.08 -17.15
C PRO A 255 -10.40 -8.98 -16.38
N ALA A 256 -9.46 -8.30 -17.04
CA ALA A 256 -8.66 -7.25 -16.43
C ALA A 256 -8.25 -6.19 -17.45
N THR A 257 -8.11 -4.95 -16.97
CA THR A 257 -7.57 -3.82 -17.73
C THR A 257 -6.09 -3.70 -17.46
N LEU A 258 -5.28 -3.79 -18.53
CA LEU A 258 -3.84 -3.56 -18.47
C LEU A 258 -3.55 -2.07 -18.58
N ILE A 259 -2.90 -1.50 -17.58
CA ILE A 259 -2.49 -0.10 -17.54
C ILE A 259 -0.96 -0.05 -17.62
N SER A 260 -0.46 0.33 -18.80
CA SER A 260 0.96 0.57 -19.02
C SER A 260 1.32 2.00 -18.61
N VAL A 261 2.34 2.17 -17.79
CA VAL A 261 2.89 3.49 -17.46
C VAL A 261 4.03 3.82 -18.42
N PRO A 262 3.88 4.86 -19.26
CA PRO A 262 4.88 5.22 -20.26
C PRO A 262 6.25 5.52 -19.64
N ASP A 263 7.29 5.24 -20.42
CA ASP A 263 8.69 5.58 -20.10
C ASP A 263 9.18 5.05 -18.73
N CYS A 264 8.59 3.95 -18.25
CA CYS A 264 8.93 3.35 -16.97
C CYS A 264 9.51 1.95 -17.14
N ALA A 265 10.84 1.83 -17.03
CA ALA A 265 11.54 0.55 -16.97
C ALA A 265 11.57 -0.05 -15.54
N ASN A 266 11.28 0.76 -14.52
CA ASN A 266 11.41 0.36 -13.12
C ASN A 266 10.17 -0.40 -12.62
N HIS A 267 10.39 -1.31 -11.67
CA HIS A 267 9.32 -1.98 -10.92
C HIS A 267 8.51 -0.99 -10.06
N ASN A 268 9.16 0.10 -9.62
CA ASN A 268 8.56 1.12 -8.77
C ASN A 268 7.82 2.20 -9.61
N VAL A 269 6.74 1.77 -10.23
CA VAL A 269 5.92 2.62 -11.12
C VAL A 269 5.35 3.84 -10.39
N LEU A 270 4.93 3.68 -9.13
CA LEU A 270 4.36 4.77 -8.34
C LEU A 270 5.40 5.88 -8.09
N HIS A 271 6.65 5.51 -7.80
CA HIS A 271 7.72 6.51 -7.65
C HIS A 271 8.02 7.23 -8.97
N ALA A 272 8.01 6.52 -10.11
CA ALA A 272 8.22 7.14 -11.42
C ALA A 272 7.12 8.16 -11.77
N LEU A 273 5.87 7.89 -11.42
CA LEU A 273 4.77 8.84 -11.55
C LEU A 273 4.92 10.01 -10.58
N TRP A 274 5.36 9.75 -9.34
CA TRP A 274 5.58 10.80 -8.35
C TRP A 274 6.67 11.78 -8.81
N SER A 275 7.79 11.29 -9.33
CA SER A 275 8.87 12.14 -9.85
C SER A 275 8.46 13.03 -11.03
N ARG A 276 7.35 12.69 -11.70
CA ARG A 276 6.77 13.48 -12.80
C ARG A 276 5.60 14.37 -12.37
N GLY A 277 5.19 14.32 -11.10
CA GLY A 277 4.01 15.04 -10.60
C GLY A 277 2.68 14.41 -11.01
N GLU A 278 2.68 13.18 -11.52
CA GLU A 278 1.51 12.50 -12.09
C GLU A 278 0.83 11.53 -11.09
N LEU A 279 1.45 11.26 -9.94
CA LEU A 279 0.99 10.19 -9.04
C LEU A 279 -0.41 10.43 -8.46
N ARG A 280 -0.70 11.65 -7.96
CA ARG A 280 -2.02 11.95 -7.35
C ARG A 280 -3.19 11.72 -8.32
N PRO A 281 -3.24 12.32 -9.53
CA PRO A 281 -4.34 12.05 -10.47
C PRO A 281 -4.37 10.58 -10.93
N PHE A 282 -3.23 9.92 -11.00
CA PHE A 282 -3.17 8.49 -11.31
C PHE A 282 -3.81 7.63 -10.22
N LEU A 283 -3.50 7.86 -8.94
CA LEU A 283 -4.10 7.16 -7.81
C LEU A 283 -5.62 7.40 -7.71
N ALA A 284 -6.05 8.64 -7.95
CA ALA A 284 -7.47 8.98 -8.04
C ALA A 284 -8.20 8.10 -9.07
N ARG A 285 -7.67 8.00 -10.30
CA ARG A 285 -8.23 7.14 -11.35
C ARG A 285 -8.30 5.67 -10.95
N LEU A 286 -7.30 5.17 -10.23
CA LEU A 286 -7.26 3.76 -9.79
C LEU A 286 -8.28 3.47 -8.68
N MET A 287 -8.42 4.38 -7.71
CA MET A 287 -9.21 4.13 -6.51
C MET A 287 -10.66 4.64 -6.59
N GLU A 288 -11.00 5.48 -7.57
CA GLU A 288 -12.36 6.01 -7.73
C GLU A 288 -13.20 5.16 -8.70
N PRO A 289 -14.35 4.62 -8.26
CA PRO A 289 -15.25 3.85 -9.13
C PRO A 289 -15.63 4.62 -10.41
N GLY A 290 -15.65 3.93 -11.55
CA GLY A 290 -16.11 4.48 -12.84
C GLY A 290 -15.14 5.43 -13.58
N ALA A 291 -13.98 5.76 -13.01
CA ALA A 291 -13.03 6.70 -13.62
C ALA A 291 -12.22 6.16 -14.82
N VAL A 292 -12.42 4.92 -15.26
CA VAL A 292 -11.66 4.33 -16.38
C VAL A 292 -12.47 4.49 -17.67
N SER A 293 -12.43 5.69 -18.25
CA SER A 293 -12.74 5.92 -19.65
C SER A 293 -11.69 6.89 -20.20
N GLN A 294 -11.06 6.46 -21.31
CA GLN A 294 -10.03 7.15 -22.11
C GLN A 294 -8.58 6.86 -21.69
N ALA A 295 -7.98 5.91 -22.43
CA ALA A 295 -6.56 5.89 -22.79
C ALA A 295 -6.43 6.52 -24.19
#